data_AF-A0A839YE77-F1
#
_entry.id   AF-A0A839YE77-F1
#
_cell.length_a   1.000
_cell.length_b   1.000
_cell.length_c   1.000
_cell.angle_alpha   90.00
_cell.angle_beta   90.00
_cell.angle_gamma   90.00
#
_symmetry.space_group_name_H-M   'P 1'
#
loop_
_entity.id
_entity.type
_entity.pdbx_description
1 polymer ?
#
loop_
_entity_poly.entity_id
_entity_poly.type
_entity_poly.pdbx_seq_one_letter_code
_entity_poly.pdbx_strand_id
1 'polypeptide(L)'
;MTLIVEGTLDTLPKAVLRDLVDLARRDGERLVIIDNGYDLPSTIADPQIDLLLDPAFGNWDFFADHLSHQDFARAAEAITASPHGGLFFHQVTALLVEEFLHSEAGEPGGSLAGVRKRALSLQPGEVRSWLERLELASGDEADRLSFSVLAYLVLSCSFCPYEGKRPRVSVRRWLAGAPGSILFMASGPGGRDPMIAAAIACIVELEAAAGRTVHLAGKPDETGKNIAARRALQVAGGSQWTGR
;
A
#
# COMPACT_ATOMS: atom_id res chain seq x y z
N MET A 1 1.24 14.05 12.97
CA MET A 1 1.35 12.60 13.22
C MET A 1 0.33 11.90 12.34
N THR A 2 0.67 10.74 11.80
CA THR A 2 -0.30 9.87 11.11
C THR A 2 -0.41 8.53 11.83
N LEU A 3 -1.61 8.15 12.22
CA LEU A 3 -1.90 6.84 12.79
C LEU A 3 -2.47 5.94 11.69
N ILE A 4 -1.92 4.74 11.56
CA ILE A 4 -2.43 3.69 10.67
C ILE A 4 -2.95 2.56 11.55
N VAL A 5 -4.22 2.20 11.36
CA VAL A 5 -4.87 1.10 12.07
C VAL A 5 -5.39 0.09 11.06
N GLU A 6 -5.21 -1.19 11.36
CA GLU A 6 -5.63 -2.29 10.49
C GLU A 6 -6.60 -3.23 11.21
N GLY A 7 -7.66 -3.66 10.53
CA GLY A 7 -8.57 -4.66 11.08
C GLY A 7 -9.83 -4.94 10.27
N THR A 8 -10.77 -5.62 10.91
CA THR A 8 -12.14 -5.90 10.46
C THR A 8 -13.13 -5.39 11.51
N LEU A 9 -14.44 -5.51 11.29
CA LEU A 9 -15.42 -5.18 12.33
C LEU A 9 -15.28 -6.03 13.60
N ASP A 10 -14.70 -7.23 13.49
CA ASP A 10 -14.45 -8.12 14.63
C ASP A 10 -13.25 -7.64 15.47
N THR A 11 -12.21 -7.10 14.83
CA THR A 11 -10.98 -6.65 15.52
C THR A 11 -10.96 -5.16 15.83
N LEU A 12 -11.74 -4.36 15.11
CA LEU A 12 -11.97 -2.93 15.33
C LEU A 12 -13.48 -2.68 15.44
N PRO A 13 -14.09 -2.98 16.61
CA PRO A 13 -15.52 -2.78 16.80
C PRO A 13 -15.94 -1.34 16.54
N LYS A 14 -17.16 -1.15 16.04
CA LYS A 14 -17.71 0.14 15.62
C LYS A 14 -17.53 1.27 16.65
N ALA A 15 -17.67 0.98 17.94
CA ALA A 15 -17.48 1.97 19.01
C ALA A 15 -16.03 2.48 19.07
N VAL A 16 -15.05 1.57 19.01
CA VAL A 16 -13.62 1.92 19.00
C VAL A 16 -13.26 2.70 17.74
N LEU A 17 -13.81 2.30 16.59
CA LEU A 17 -13.61 2.99 15.33
C LEU A 17 -14.15 4.43 15.37
N ARG A 18 -15.32 4.64 16.00
CA ARG A 18 -15.89 5.98 16.24
C ARG A 18 -15.00 6.82 17.12
N ASP A 19 -14.56 6.27 18.24
CA ASP A 19 -13.71 7.00 19.17
C ASP A 19 -12.39 7.45 18.50
N LEU A 20 -11.79 6.58 17.66
CA LEU A 20 -10.59 6.91 16.89
C LEU A 20 -10.85 8.00 15.84
N VAL A 21 -11.93 7.91 15.08
CA VAL A 21 -12.31 8.92 14.08
C VAL A 21 -12.62 10.25 14.74
N ASP A 22 -13.38 10.26 15.83
CA ASP A 22 -13.74 11.46 16.58
C ASP A 22 -12.52 12.10 17.23
N LEU A 23 -11.56 11.31 17.72
CA LEU A 23 -10.29 11.82 18.24
C LEU A 23 -9.47 12.47 17.11
N ALA A 24 -9.26 11.75 16.00
CA ALA A 24 -8.49 12.26 14.87
C ALA A 24 -9.08 13.57 14.32
N ARG A 25 -10.42 13.65 14.23
CA ARG A 25 -11.12 14.87 13.79
C ARG A 25 -10.98 16.02 14.77
N ARG A 26 -11.14 15.78 16.08
CA ARG A 26 -11.02 16.82 17.11
C ARG A 26 -9.61 17.41 17.20
N ASP A 27 -8.61 16.54 17.13
CA ASP A 27 -7.21 16.94 17.31
C ASP A 27 -6.54 17.34 15.99
N GLY A 28 -7.27 17.22 14.87
CA GLY A 28 -6.75 17.51 13.53
C GLY A 28 -5.66 16.54 13.10
N GLU A 29 -5.62 15.34 13.68
CA GLU A 29 -4.67 14.29 13.32
C GLU A 29 -5.09 13.58 12.03
N ARG A 30 -4.15 12.81 11.47
CA ARG A 30 -4.40 11.97 10.30
C ARG A 30 -4.56 10.53 10.72
N LEU A 31 -5.63 9.91 10.25
CA LEU A 31 -5.94 8.52 10.49
C LEU A 31 -6.08 7.79 9.16
N VAL A 32 -5.40 6.66 9.05
CA VAL A 32 -5.55 5.68 7.97
C VAL A 32 -6.17 4.44 8.57
N ILE A 33 -7.21 3.93 7.91
CA ILE A 33 -7.92 2.72 8.34
C ILE A 33 -7.81 1.69 7.22
N ILE A 34 -7.04 0.63 7.46
CA ILE A 34 -6.91 -0.50 6.56
C ILE A 34 -8.01 -1.50 6.92
N ASP A 35 -8.91 -1.72 5.97
CA ASP A 35 -10.05 -2.60 6.09
C ASP A 35 -9.77 -3.95 5.41
N ASN A 36 -9.66 -4.99 6.25
CA ASN A 36 -9.46 -6.37 5.84
C ASN A 36 -10.78 -7.15 5.65
N GLY A 37 -11.95 -6.51 5.84
CA GLY A 37 -13.27 -7.12 5.75
C GLY A 37 -14.23 -6.50 4.72
N TYR A 38 -13.89 -5.33 4.16
CA TYR A 38 -14.68 -4.50 3.23
C TYR A 38 -15.87 -3.72 3.82
N ASP A 39 -16.12 -3.82 5.13
CA ASP A 39 -17.30 -3.24 5.76
C ASP A 39 -17.02 -1.96 6.58
N LEU A 40 -15.75 -1.63 6.87
CA LEU A 40 -15.40 -0.51 7.73
C LEU A 40 -15.78 0.86 7.13
N PRO A 41 -15.46 1.17 5.86
CA PRO A 41 -15.83 2.45 5.26
C PRO A 41 -17.34 2.66 5.25
N SER A 42 -18.12 1.66 4.84
CA SER A 42 -19.59 1.75 4.82
C SER A 42 -20.21 1.96 6.20
N THR A 43 -19.49 1.61 7.26
CA THR A 43 -19.98 1.68 8.63
C THR A 43 -19.80 3.06 9.26
N ILE A 44 -18.77 3.81 8.85
CA ILE A 44 -18.32 5.01 9.58
C ILE A 44 -17.81 6.17 8.74
N ALA A 45 -17.42 5.96 7.49
CA ALA A 45 -16.83 7.01 6.68
C ALA A 45 -17.85 8.12 6.45
N ASP A 46 -17.38 9.36 6.53
CA ASP A 46 -18.13 10.52 6.05
C ASP A 46 -17.81 10.73 4.56
N PRO A 47 -18.77 10.48 3.66
CA PRO A 47 -18.53 10.56 2.21
C PRO A 47 -18.21 11.98 1.72
N GLN A 48 -18.40 13.01 2.53
CA GLN A 48 -18.09 14.39 2.15
C GLN A 48 -16.62 14.76 2.35
N ILE A 49 -15.93 14.10 3.29
CA ILE A 49 -14.58 14.50 3.71
C ILE A 49 -13.56 13.35 3.73
N ASP A 50 -14.02 12.11 3.86
CA ASP A 50 -13.15 10.95 3.93
C ASP A 50 -12.88 10.38 2.53
N LEU A 51 -11.73 9.73 2.38
CA LEU A 51 -11.29 9.13 1.12
C LEU A 51 -11.26 7.62 1.23
N LEU A 52 -11.54 6.93 0.12
CA LEU A 52 -11.46 5.47 0.03
C LEU A 52 -10.55 5.08 -1.14
N LEU A 53 -9.37 4.57 -0.80
CA LEU A 53 -8.48 3.88 -1.73
C LEU A 53 -8.88 2.41 -1.78
N ASP A 54 -9.26 1.96 -2.97
CA ASP A 54 -9.77 0.62 -3.21
C ASP A 54 -9.09 0.05 -4.46
N PRO A 55 -8.05 -0.80 -4.29
CA PRO A 55 -7.26 -1.35 -5.39
C PRO A 55 -8.12 -2.07 -6.45
N ALA A 56 -9.26 -2.66 -6.06
CA ALA A 56 -10.18 -3.32 -6.99
C ALA A 56 -10.80 -2.37 -8.03
N PHE A 57 -10.80 -1.06 -7.76
CA PHE A 57 -11.27 -0.02 -8.67
C PHE A 57 -10.15 0.74 -9.36
N GLY A 58 -8.88 0.40 -9.09
CA GLY A 58 -7.72 1.08 -9.66
C GLY A 58 -7.70 2.58 -9.36
N ASN A 59 -8.36 3.02 -8.28
CA ASN A 59 -8.65 4.44 -8.06
C ASN A 59 -7.49 5.22 -7.41
N TRP A 60 -6.34 4.60 -7.16
CA TRP A 60 -5.16 5.32 -6.72
C TRP A 60 -4.53 6.12 -7.87
N ASP A 61 -4.30 7.41 -7.68
CA ASP A 61 -3.51 8.29 -8.54
C ASP A 61 -2.00 8.10 -8.29
N PHE A 62 -1.52 6.88 -8.54
CA PHE A 62 -0.19 6.41 -8.18
C PHE A 62 0.95 7.31 -8.68
N PHE A 63 0.91 7.72 -9.95
CA PHE A 63 1.97 8.54 -10.56
C PHE A 63 1.94 10.01 -10.10
N ALA A 64 0.82 10.51 -9.57
CA ALA A 64 0.81 11.81 -8.89
C ALA A 64 1.48 11.75 -7.50
N ASP A 65 1.56 10.57 -6.91
CA ASP A 65 2.16 10.35 -5.60
C ASP A 65 3.65 10.00 -5.67
N HIS A 66 4.14 9.49 -6.81
CA HIS A 66 5.55 9.11 -7.04
C HIS A 66 6.14 9.92 -8.19
N LEU A 67 7.09 10.80 -7.87
CA LEU A 67 7.60 11.80 -8.82
C LEU A 67 9.06 11.58 -9.22
N SER A 68 9.77 10.71 -8.49
CA SER A 68 11.19 10.43 -8.71
C SER A 68 11.46 8.95 -8.91
N HIS A 69 12.62 8.63 -9.49
CA HIS A 69 13.11 7.25 -9.57
C HIS A 69 13.14 6.56 -8.21
N GLN A 70 13.57 7.27 -7.17
CA GLN A 70 13.64 6.72 -5.82
C GLN A 70 12.25 6.39 -5.26
N ASP A 71 11.22 7.17 -5.63
CA ASP A 71 9.84 6.86 -5.26
C ASP A 71 9.38 5.57 -5.96
N PHE A 72 9.71 5.38 -7.24
CA PHE A 72 9.36 4.16 -7.98
C PHE A 72 10.09 2.92 -7.44
N ALA A 73 11.37 3.03 -7.10
CA ALA A 73 12.15 1.93 -6.51
C ALA A 73 11.52 1.45 -5.20
N ARG A 74 11.22 2.38 -4.27
CA ARG A 74 10.55 2.06 -3.00
C ARG A 74 9.16 1.45 -3.19
N ALA A 75 8.39 2.00 -4.15
CA ALA A 75 7.09 1.44 -4.47
C ALA A 75 7.20 0.02 -5.02
N ALA A 76 8.17 -0.25 -5.90
CA ALA A 76 8.42 -1.58 -6.45
C ALA A 76 8.85 -2.58 -5.37
N GLU A 77 9.71 -2.18 -4.43
CA GLU A 77 10.04 -2.99 -3.25
C GLU A 77 8.79 -3.31 -2.42
N ALA A 78 7.94 -2.31 -2.14
CA ALA A 78 6.72 -2.54 -1.38
C ALA A 78 5.70 -3.44 -2.11
N ILE A 79 5.53 -3.26 -3.42
CA ILE A 79 4.65 -4.07 -4.27
C ILE A 79 5.08 -5.54 -4.28
N THR A 80 6.38 -5.79 -4.36
CA THR A 80 6.93 -7.15 -4.53
C THR A 80 7.29 -7.83 -3.22
N ALA A 81 7.05 -7.16 -2.09
CA ALA A 81 7.34 -7.70 -0.76
C ALA A 81 6.50 -8.95 -0.49
N SER A 82 7.15 -10.11 -0.44
CA SER A 82 6.53 -11.38 -0.08
C SER A 82 7.23 -11.98 1.13
N PRO A 83 6.52 -12.23 2.26
CA PRO A 83 7.11 -12.82 3.45
C PRO A 83 7.54 -14.29 3.27
N HIS A 84 7.13 -14.92 2.18
CA HIS A 84 7.42 -16.32 1.86
C HIS A 84 8.24 -16.48 0.58
N GLY A 85 8.59 -15.37 -0.09
CA GLY A 85 9.38 -15.38 -1.32
C GLY A 85 10.88 -15.46 -1.03
N GLY A 86 11.63 -16.06 -1.95
CA GLY A 86 13.09 -15.99 -1.92
C GLY A 86 13.58 -14.58 -2.20
N LEU A 87 14.57 -14.11 -1.42
CA LEU A 87 15.12 -12.74 -1.52
C LEU A 87 15.52 -12.37 -2.96
N PHE A 88 16.13 -13.31 -3.68
CA PHE A 88 16.50 -13.13 -5.08
C PHE A 88 15.30 -12.77 -5.97
N PHE A 89 14.21 -13.55 -5.90
CA PHE A 89 13.02 -13.31 -6.71
C PHE A 89 12.35 -11.99 -6.39
N HIS A 90 12.32 -11.62 -5.10
CA HIS A 90 11.85 -10.31 -4.68
C HIS A 90 12.66 -9.17 -5.32
N GLN A 91 13.99 -9.19 -5.16
CA GLN A 91 14.87 -8.14 -5.68
C GLN A 91 14.80 -8.01 -7.20
N VAL A 92 14.86 -9.12 -7.93
CA VAL A 92 14.78 -9.10 -9.40
C VAL A 92 13.41 -8.63 -9.88
N THR A 93 12.33 -9.08 -9.24
CA THR A 93 10.98 -8.62 -9.59
C THR A 93 10.82 -7.13 -9.29
N ALA A 94 11.35 -6.63 -8.17
CA ALA A 94 11.32 -5.21 -7.82
C ALA A 94 11.99 -4.35 -8.91
N LEU A 95 13.17 -4.75 -9.40
CA LEU A 95 13.86 -4.04 -10.47
C LEU A 95 13.04 -3.95 -11.77
N LEU A 96 12.40 -5.06 -12.18
CA LEU A 96 11.53 -5.08 -13.36
C LEU A 96 10.28 -4.20 -13.15
N VAL A 97 9.67 -4.26 -11.96
CA VAL A 97 8.51 -3.41 -11.63
C VAL A 97 8.91 -1.93 -11.63
N GLU A 98 10.05 -1.57 -11.06
CA GLU A 98 10.60 -0.20 -11.10
C GLU A 98 10.79 0.27 -12.54
N GLU A 99 11.41 -0.54 -13.41
CA GLU A 99 11.63 -0.22 -14.82
C GLU A 99 10.30 0.06 -15.54
N PHE A 100 9.27 -0.75 -15.26
CA PHE A 100 7.94 -0.55 -15.84
C PHE A 100 7.23 0.68 -15.31
N LEU A 101 7.31 0.95 -14.00
CA LEU A 101 6.75 2.15 -13.39
C LEU A 101 7.41 3.39 -13.98
N HIS A 102 8.73 3.41 -14.10
CA HIS A 102 9.46 4.53 -14.67
C HIS A 102 9.06 4.76 -16.13
N SER A 103 8.98 3.71 -16.93
CA SER A 103 8.59 3.85 -18.33
C SER A 103 7.14 4.32 -18.48
N GLU A 104 6.19 3.79 -17.70
CA GLU A 104 4.81 4.27 -17.74
C GLU A 104 4.68 5.72 -17.27
N ALA A 105 5.47 6.17 -16.30
CA ALA A 105 5.47 7.57 -15.88
C ALA A 105 5.87 8.55 -17.00
N GLY A 106 6.67 8.11 -17.97
CA GLY A 106 7.08 8.90 -19.13
C GLY A 106 6.08 8.94 -20.29
N GLU A 107 5.08 8.06 -20.29
CA GLU A 107 4.13 7.91 -21.40
C GLU A 107 2.88 8.81 -21.21
N PRO A 108 2.37 9.43 -22.29
CA PRO A 108 1.06 10.08 -22.25
C PRO A 108 -0.05 9.07 -21.89
N GLY A 109 -0.67 9.25 -20.72
CA GLY A 109 -1.69 8.33 -20.22
C GLY A 109 -1.13 7.10 -19.49
N GLY A 110 0.13 7.15 -19.06
CA GLY A 110 0.76 6.15 -18.20
C GLY A 110 -0.12 5.72 -17.04
N SER A 111 -0.19 4.40 -16.80
CA SER A 111 -1.08 3.85 -15.78
C SER A 111 -0.57 2.53 -15.19
N LEU A 112 -1.02 2.19 -13.99
CA LEU A 112 -0.75 0.87 -13.40
C LEU A 112 -1.33 -0.26 -14.27
N ALA A 113 -2.41 -0.01 -15.00
CA ALA A 113 -2.91 -0.96 -15.99
C ALA A 113 -1.91 -1.20 -17.13
N GLY A 114 -1.15 -0.17 -17.53
CA GLY A 114 -0.04 -0.28 -18.47
C GLY A 114 1.12 -1.10 -17.90
N VAL A 115 1.50 -0.88 -16.64
CA VAL A 115 2.48 -1.71 -15.92
C VAL A 115 2.06 -3.18 -15.93
N ARG A 116 0.81 -3.46 -15.57
CA ARG A 116 0.24 -4.81 -15.62
C ARG A 116 0.29 -5.40 -17.03
N LYS A 117 -0.07 -4.62 -18.05
CA LYS A 117 -0.02 -5.07 -19.44
C LYS A 117 1.40 -5.47 -19.84
N ARG A 118 2.41 -4.69 -19.47
CA ARG A 118 3.82 -5.02 -19.71
C ARG A 118 4.23 -6.30 -18.99
N ALA A 119 3.93 -6.42 -17.69
CA ALA A 119 4.19 -7.62 -16.91
C ALA A 119 3.59 -8.89 -17.53
N LEU A 120 2.36 -8.80 -18.05
CA LEU A 120 1.68 -9.92 -18.72
C LEU A 120 2.18 -10.21 -20.13
N SER A 121 2.83 -9.25 -20.79
CA SER A 121 3.31 -9.40 -22.16
C SER A 121 4.77 -9.83 -22.25
N LEU A 122 5.51 -9.69 -21.15
CA LEU A 122 6.93 -10.02 -21.07
C LEU A 122 7.17 -11.52 -21.31
N GLN A 123 8.06 -11.85 -22.24
CA GLN A 123 8.38 -13.22 -22.60
C GLN A 123 9.57 -13.78 -21.80
N PRO A 124 9.64 -15.11 -21.58
CA PRO A 124 10.75 -15.72 -20.84
C PRO A 124 12.12 -15.39 -21.43
N GLY A 125 12.23 -15.34 -22.76
CA GLY A 125 13.47 -14.97 -23.46
C GLY A 125 13.94 -13.55 -23.15
N GLU A 126 13.01 -12.60 -22.96
CA GLU A 126 13.35 -11.22 -22.60
C GLU A 126 13.88 -11.14 -21.16
N VAL A 127 13.25 -11.86 -20.23
CA VAL A 127 13.71 -11.94 -18.84
C VAL A 127 15.07 -12.64 -18.76
N ARG A 128 15.26 -13.73 -19.51
CA ARG A 128 16.55 -14.43 -19.59
C ARG A 128 17.65 -13.48 -20.07
N SER A 129 17.44 -12.78 -21.19
CA SER A 129 18.43 -11.81 -21.70
C SER A 129 18.68 -10.67 -20.71
N TRP A 130 17.66 -10.22 -19.98
CA TRP A 130 17.79 -9.22 -18.93
C TRP A 130 18.65 -9.72 -17.76
N LEU A 131 18.43 -10.96 -17.28
CA LEU A 131 19.21 -11.61 -16.22
C LEU A 131 20.69 -11.78 -16.62
N GLU A 132 20.94 -12.23 -17.85
CA GLU A 132 22.30 -12.40 -18.38
C GLU A 132 23.02 -11.05 -18.51
N ARG A 133 22.33 -10.02 -19.02
CA ARG A 133 22.89 -8.66 -19.18
C ARG A 133 23.31 -8.03 -17.85
N LEU A 134 22.59 -8.32 -16.78
CA LEU A 134 22.90 -7.83 -15.43
C LEU A 134 23.83 -8.77 -14.64
N GLU A 135 24.34 -9.82 -15.29
CA GLU A 135 25.23 -10.82 -14.67
C GLU A 135 24.62 -11.51 -13.44
N LEU A 136 23.28 -11.61 -13.40
CA LEU A 136 22.54 -12.22 -12.28
C LEU A 136 22.40 -13.73 -12.42
N ALA A 137 22.44 -14.25 -13.65
CA ALA A 137 22.40 -15.67 -13.97
C ALA A 137 22.92 -15.91 -15.40
N SER A 138 23.27 -17.14 -15.74
CA SER A 138 23.66 -17.50 -17.12
C SER A 138 23.26 -18.92 -17.51
N GLY A 139 23.16 -19.19 -18.82
CA GLY A 139 22.88 -20.52 -19.36
C GLY A 139 21.56 -21.11 -18.85
N ASP A 140 21.56 -22.41 -18.52
CA ASP A 140 20.38 -23.14 -18.04
C ASP A 140 19.74 -22.55 -16.77
N GLU A 141 20.55 -21.89 -15.94
CA GLU A 141 20.05 -21.20 -14.74
C GLU A 141 19.19 -19.99 -15.12
N ALA A 142 19.65 -19.16 -16.06
CA ALA A 142 18.89 -18.01 -16.54
C ALA A 142 17.56 -18.45 -17.17
N ASP A 143 17.55 -19.56 -17.92
CA ASP A 143 16.32 -20.11 -18.47
C ASP A 143 15.33 -20.51 -17.37
N ARG A 144 15.76 -21.24 -16.33
CA ARG A 144 14.87 -21.63 -15.21
C ARG A 144 14.37 -20.45 -14.40
N LEU A 145 15.26 -19.49 -14.11
CA LEU A 145 14.92 -18.30 -13.34
C LEU A 145 13.95 -17.40 -14.10
N SER A 146 14.04 -17.32 -15.43
CA SER A 146 13.15 -16.49 -16.24
C SER A 146 11.66 -16.79 -16.01
N PHE A 147 11.28 -18.08 -15.98
CA PHE A 147 9.91 -18.49 -15.72
C PHE A 147 9.46 -18.16 -14.29
N SER A 148 10.34 -18.36 -13.32
CA SER A 148 10.04 -18.07 -11.91
C SER A 148 9.86 -16.57 -11.69
N VAL A 149 10.76 -15.74 -12.23
CA VAL A 149 10.66 -14.28 -12.19
C VAL A 149 9.38 -13.79 -12.84
N LEU A 150 9.00 -14.32 -14.01
CA LEU A 150 7.73 -13.99 -14.66
C LEU A 150 6.52 -14.33 -13.79
N ALA A 151 6.53 -15.49 -13.13
CA ALA A 151 5.43 -15.85 -12.23
C ALA A 151 5.29 -14.86 -11.07
N TYR A 152 6.41 -14.48 -10.44
CA TYR A 152 6.41 -13.45 -9.38
C TYR A 152 5.97 -12.09 -9.89
N LEU A 153 6.41 -11.70 -11.08
CA LEU A 153 6.06 -10.43 -11.72
C LEU A 153 4.56 -10.34 -12.01
N VAL A 154 3.96 -11.39 -12.56
CA VAL A 154 2.51 -11.44 -12.83
C VAL A 154 1.70 -11.38 -11.54
N LEU A 155 2.14 -12.06 -10.47
CA LEU A 155 1.50 -12.01 -9.17
C LEU A 155 1.59 -10.61 -8.53
N SER A 156 2.73 -9.94 -8.67
CA SER A 156 2.98 -8.62 -8.07
C SER A 156 2.27 -7.49 -8.81
N CYS A 157 2.05 -7.63 -10.12
CA CYS A 157 1.44 -6.62 -10.99
C CYS A 157 -0.06 -6.87 -11.26
N SER A 158 -0.81 -7.34 -10.26
CA SER A 158 -2.24 -7.65 -10.37
C SER A 158 -3.16 -6.41 -10.37
N PHE A 159 -2.70 -5.28 -10.92
CA PHE A 159 -3.38 -3.98 -10.84
C PHE A 159 -4.67 -3.91 -11.66
N CYS A 160 -5.73 -3.35 -11.07
CA CYS A 160 -6.98 -3.11 -11.78
C CYS A 160 -6.95 -1.80 -12.57
N PRO A 161 -7.53 -1.75 -13.78
CA PRO A 161 -7.69 -0.51 -14.51
C PRO A 161 -8.67 0.42 -13.80
N TYR A 162 -8.44 1.72 -13.93
CA TYR A 162 -9.36 2.73 -13.44
C TYR A 162 -10.53 2.92 -14.41
N GLU A 163 -11.75 2.66 -13.95
CA GLU A 163 -12.97 2.73 -14.78
C GLU A 163 -13.87 3.93 -14.45
N GLY A 164 -13.42 4.88 -13.62
CA GLY A 164 -14.21 6.07 -13.25
C GLY A 164 -15.38 5.80 -12.29
N LYS A 165 -15.51 4.59 -11.74
CA LYS A 165 -16.56 4.20 -10.80
C LYS A 165 -16.40 4.78 -9.39
N ARG A 166 -15.18 5.21 -9.03
CA ARG A 166 -14.85 5.89 -7.77
C ARG A 166 -13.96 7.10 -8.07
N PRO A 167 -13.97 8.15 -7.25
CA PRO A 167 -13.00 9.24 -7.37
C PRO A 167 -11.56 8.72 -7.27
N ARG A 168 -10.65 9.38 -7.98
CA ARG A 168 -9.21 9.16 -7.80
C ARG A 168 -8.77 9.62 -6.41
N VAL A 169 -7.96 8.81 -5.75
CA VAL A 169 -7.33 9.13 -4.47
C VAL A 169 -5.86 9.41 -4.70
N SER A 170 -5.35 10.52 -4.19
CA SER A 170 -3.91 10.80 -4.10
C SER A 170 -3.56 10.96 -2.62
N VAL A 171 -2.62 10.14 -2.16
CA VAL A 171 -2.07 10.19 -0.80
C VAL A 171 -1.42 11.55 -0.57
N ARG A 172 -0.64 12.05 -1.54
CA ARG A 172 0.03 13.36 -1.43
C ARG A 172 -0.98 14.50 -1.28
N ARG A 173 -2.05 14.51 -2.10
CA ARG A 173 -3.10 15.53 -2.01
C ARG A 173 -3.88 15.42 -0.71
N TRP A 174 -4.17 14.21 -0.25
CA TRP A 174 -4.81 13.97 1.05
C TRP A 174 -3.96 14.52 2.21
N LEU A 175 -2.66 14.18 2.23
CA LEU A 175 -1.71 14.70 3.22
C LEU A 175 -1.52 16.22 3.15
N ALA A 176 -1.75 16.86 2.01
CA ALA A 176 -1.72 18.33 1.87
C ALA A 176 -3.07 19.00 2.20
N GLY A 177 -4.14 18.22 2.30
CA GLY A 177 -5.51 18.69 2.48
C GLY A 177 -5.85 19.03 3.93
N ALA A 178 -7.16 19.16 4.19
CA ALA A 178 -7.68 19.54 5.49
C ALA A 178 -7.41 18.45 6.55
N PRO A 179 -7.01 18.85 7.78
CA PRO A 179 -6.84 17.94 8.91
C PRO A 179 -8.18 17.30 9.30
N GLY A 180 -8.14 16.10 9.89
CA GLY A 180 -9.33 15.36 10.32
C GLY A 180 -10.02 14.53 9.22
N SER A 181 -9.56 14.60 7.97
CA SER A 181 -10.00 13.65 6.92
C SER A 181 -9.36 12.29 7.14
N ILE A 182 -10.16 11.23 7.01
CA ILE A 182 -9.73 9.85 7.22
C ILE A 182 -9.49 9.18 5.87
N LEU A 183 -8.36 8.48 5.73
CA LEU A 183 -8.09 7.66 4.55
C LEU A 183 -8.42 6.20 4.85
N PHE A 184 -9.47 5.70 4.22
CA PHE A 184 -9.79 4.29 4.22
C PHE A 184 -9.07 3.57 3.09
N MET A 185 -8.58 2.37 3.38
CA MET A 185 -7.89 1.50 2.43
C MET A 185 -8.55 0.12 2.44
N ALA A 186 -9.19 -0.27 1.33
CA ALA A 186 -9.78 -1.59 1.20
C ALA A 186 -8.70 -2.62 0.82
N SER A 187 -8.22 -3.38 1.79
CA SER A 187 -7.26 -4.48 1.57
C SER A 187 -7.98 -5.80 1.28
N GLY A 188 -9.17 -5.96 1.89
CA GLY A 188 -9.98 -7.16 1.75
C GLY A 188 -9.50 -8.37 2.56
N PRO A 189 -10.24 -9.49 2.47
CA PRO A 189 -9.93 -10.72 3.19
C PRO A 189 -8.52 -11.20 2.86
N GLY A 190 -7.67 -11.27 3.88
CA GLY A 190 -6.29 -11.72 3.75
C GLY A 190 -5.24 -10.62 3.94
N GLY A 191 -5.62 -9.34 3.92
CA GLY A 191 -4.80 -8.22 4.40
C GLY A 191 -3.45 -8.01 3.70
N ARG A 192 -3.27 -8.52 2.47
CA ARG A 192 -1.97 -8.56 1.78
C ARG A 192 -2.08 -8.09 0.33
N ASP A 193 -2.76 -6.97 0.10
CA ASP A 193 -2.79 -6.35 -1.21
C ASP A 193 -1.48 -5.53 -1.46
N PRO A 194 -0.72 -5.81 -2.54
CA PRO A 194 0.50 -5.08 -2.88
C PRO A 194 0.34 -3.56 -2.98
N MET A 195 -0.83 -3.10 -3.43
CA MET A 195 -1.12 -1.67 -3.56
C MET A 195 -1.32 -1.01 -2.20
N ILE A 196 -1.89 -1.72 -1.24
CA ILE A 196 -2.00 -1.23 0.14
C ILE A 196 -0.62 -1.13 0.77
N ALA A 197 0.25 -2.13 0.59
CA ALA A 197 1.63 -2.08 1.06
C ALA A 197 2.39 -0.87 0.47
N ALA A 198 2.26 -0.65 -0.84
CA ALA A 198 2.87 0.50 -1.52
C ALA A 198 2.28 1.84 -1.06
N ALA A 199 0.98 1.92 -0.81
CA ALA A 199 0.35 3.13 -0.27
C ALA A 199 0.86 3.45 1.14
N ILE A 200 1.06 2.44 2.00
CA ILE A 200 1.68 2.61 3.32
C ILE A 200 3.11 3.13 3.19
N ALA A 201 3.93 2.53 2.32
CA ALA A 201 5.30 2.98 2.06
C ALA A 201 5.32 4.44 1.58
N CYS A 202 4.42 4.81 0.67
CA CYS A 202 4.23 6.18 0.19
C CYS A 202 3.89 7.15 1.34
N ILE A 203 2.95 6.78 2.24
CA ILE A 203 2.60 7.60 3.41
C ILE A 203 3.79 7.82 4.33
N VAL A 204 4.53 6.75 4.64
CA VAL A 204 5.71 6.79 5.50
C VAL A 204 6.74 7.77 4.96
N GLU A 205 7.06 7.67 3.67
CA GLU A 205 8.03 8.57 3.03
C GLU A 205 7.55 10.02 2.98
N LEU A 206 6.28 10.27 2.64
CA LEU A 206 5.72 11.62 2.56
C LEU A 206 5.65 12.31 3.93
N GLU A 207 5.32 11.57 4.98
CA GLU A 207 5.33 12.09 6.36
C GLU A 207 6.77 12.33 6.84
N ALA A 208 7.69 11.40 6.57
CA ALA A 208 9.11 11.55 6.93
C ALA A 208 9.75 12.76 6.24
N ALA A 209 9.51 12.95 4.94
CA ALA A 209 9.96 14.10 4.17
C ALA A 209 9.42 15.43 4.73
N ALA A 210 8.28 15.39 5.42
CA ALA A 210 7.67 16.55 6.06
C ALA A 210 7.97 16.65 7.57
N GLY A 211 8.92 15.85 8.08
CA GLY A 211 9.36 15.87 9.49
C GLY A 211 8.32 15.34 10.48
N ARG A 212 7.37 14.51 10.04
CA ARG A 212 6.30 13.93 10.86
C ARG A 212 6.47 12.42 11.03
N THR A 213 5.85 11.89 12.08
CA THR A 213 5.89 10.46 12.42
C THR A 213 4.65 9.71 11.96
N VAL A 214 4.86 8.44 11.61
CA VAL A 214 3.80 7.45 11.32
C VAL A 214 3.82 6.37 12.40
N HIS A 215 2.65 6.06 12.96
CA HIS A 215 2.48 4.97 13.92
C HIS A 215 1.58 3.90 13.32
N LEU A 216 2.06 2.65 13.27
CA LEU A 216 1.27 1.51 12.84
C LEU A 216 0.74 0.76 14.06
N ALA A 217 -0.57 0.74 14.24
CA ALA A 217 -1.26 -0.01 15.27
C ALA A 217 -2.03 -1.15 14.62
N GLY A 218 -1.46 -2.36 14.60
CA GLY A 218 -2.14 -3.45 13.89
C GLY A 218 -1.57 -4.86 13.96
N LYS A 219 -0.33 -5.11 14.41
CA LYS A 219 0.13 -6.50 14.52
C LYS A 219 -0.35 -7.14 15.83
N PRO A 220 -1.27 -8.13 15.82
CA PRO A 220 -1.35 -9.05 16.94
C PRO A 220 0.00 -9.77 17.05
N ASP A 221 0.49 -9.95 18.27
CA ASP A 221 1.50 -10.98 18.51
C ASP A 221 0.84 -12.37 18.37
N GLU A 222 1.66 -13.42 18.37
CA GLU A 222 1.24 -14.82 18.23
C GLU A 222 0.21 -15.28 19.29
N THR A 223 -0.15 -14.42 20.26
CA THR A 223 -1.09 -14.73 21.34
C THR A 223 -2.51 -14.21 21.12
N GLY A 224 -2.80 -13.54 19.99
CA GLY A 224 -4.17 -13.15 19.61
C GLY A 224 -4.82 -12.12 20.53
N LYS A 225 -4.06 -11.44 21.40
CA LYS A 225 -4.57 -10.36 22.24
C LYS A 225 -4.46 -9.02 21.53
N ASN A 226 -5.63 -8.46 21.24
CA ASN A 226 -5.84 -7.23 20.49
C ASN A 226 -5.40 -5.99 21.31
N ILE A 227 -4.09 -5.70 21.30
CA ILE A 227 -3.46 -4.57 22.00
C ILE A 227 -3.42 -3.32 21.10
N ALA A 228 -3.60 -3.47 19.78
CA ALA A 228 -3.34 -2.44 18.77
C ALA A 228 -4.21 -1.18 18.96
N ALA A 229 -5.54 -1.31 19.07
CA ALA A 229 -6.43 -0.16 19.22
C ALA A 229 -6.31 0.52 20.60
N ARG A 230 -6.07 -0.25 21.67
CA ARG A 230 -5.84 0.29 23.03
C ARG A 230 -4.52 1.03 23.15
N ARG A 231 -3.45 0.53 22.50
CA ARG A 231 -2.17 1.25 22.42
C ARG A 231 -2.24 2.47 21.52
N ALA A 232 -2.97 2.40 20.40
CA ALA A 232 -3.20 3.57 19.54
C ALA A 232 -3.87 4.71 20.31
N LEU A 233 -4.90 4.40 21.11
CA LEU A 233 -5.58 5.37 22.00
C LEU A 233 -4.66 5.86 23.14
N GLN A 234 -3.77 5.02 23.69
CA GLN A 234 -2.78 5.44 24.70
C GLN A 234 -1.64 6.30 24.13
N VAL A 235 -1.27 6.13 22.86
CA VAL A 235 -0.22 6.91 22.18
C VAL A 235 -0.78 8.26 21.69
N ALA A 236 -2.02 8.29 21.22
CA ALA A 236 -2.71 9.52 20.82
C ALA A 236 -3.16 10.36 22.03
N GLY A 237 -3.60 9.72 23.11
CA GLY A 237 -4.01 10.38 24.35
C GLY A 237 -2.95 10.29 25.43
N GLY A 238 -1.90 11.11 25.36
CA GLY A 238 -0.90 11.25 26.42
C GLY A 238 -1.50 11.63 27.78
N SER A 239 -2.08 10.66 28.49
CA SER A 239 -2.42 10.70 29.90
C SER A 239 -2.69 9.27 30.38
N GLN A 240 -2.02 8.90 31.46
CA GLN A 240 -2.20 7.63 32.15
C GLN A 240 -3.68 7.44 32.52
N TRP A 241 -4.35 6.46 31.91
CA TRP A 241 -5.62 5.99 32.41
C TRP A 241 -5.36 5.04 33.58
N THR A 242 -5.54 5.54 34.81
CA THR A 242 -5.59 4.72 36.03
C THR A 242 -6.94 4.02 36.07
N GLY A 243 -6.90 2.69 35.93
CA GLY A 243 -8.09 1.86 35.94
C GLY A 243 -8.86 1.92 37.26
N ARG A 244 -10.18 1.98 37.14
CA ARG A 244 -11.12 1.28 38.01
C ARG A 244 -12.17 0.61 37.15
#